data_AF-A0A0U5IFF6-F1
#
_entry.id   AF-A0A0U5IFF6-F1
#
_cell.length_a   1.000
_cell.length_b   1.000
_cell.length_c   1.000
_cell.angle_alpha   90.00
_cell.angle_beta   90.00
_cell.angle_gamma   90.00
#
_symmetry.space_group_name_H-M   'P 1'
#
loop_
_entity.id
_entity.type
_entity.pdbx_description
1 polymer ?
#
loop_
_entity_poly.entity_id
_entity_poly.type
_entity_poly.pdbx_seq_one_letter_code
_entity_poly.pdbx_strand_id
1 'polypeptide(L)' 'MNIEADVEEDGTVTIQVPKRYRGKRVRVSIQEADDQAASAQWRKLSEVLDGLDQLGTHGRSHPQIIDEIRRFREGS' A
#
# COMPACT_ATOMS: atom_id res chain seq x y z
N MET A 1 -1.83 13.75 -11.88
CA MET A 1 -3.16 14.21 -11.46
C MET A 1 -3.94 12.98 -11.11
N ASN A 2 -4.45 12.91 -9.89
CA ASN A 2 -5.04 11.71 -9.35
C ASN A 2 -6.55 11.92 -9.37
N ILE A 3 -7.29 10.93 -9.86
CA ILE A 3 -8.74 10.92 -9.82
C ILE A 3 -9.10 9.77 -8.90
N GLU A 4 -9.87 10.06 -7.87
CA GLU A 4 -10.40 9.04 -6.97
C GLU A 4 -11.46 8.21 -7.72
N ALA A 5 -11.41 6.90 -7.50
CA ALA A 5 -12.24 5.92 -8.14
C ALA A 5 -12.68 4.91 -7.09
N ASP A 6 -13.96 4.59 -7.09
CA ASP A 6 -14.52 3.54 -6.24
C ASP A 6 -14.53 2.23 -7.03
N VAL A 7 -14.13 1.14 -6.37
CA VAL A 7 -14.20 -0.21 -6.93
C VAL A 7 -15.22 -0.99 -6.11
N GLU A 8 -16.31 -1.38 -6.77
CA GLU A 8 -17.37 -2.18 -6.17
C GLU A 8 -16.96 -3.66 -6.04
N GLU A 9 -17.64 -4.43 -5.18
CA GLU A 9 -17.33 -5.84 -4.94
C GLU A 9 -17.45 -6.73 -6.18
N ASP A 10 -18.24 -6.31 -7.17
CA ASP A 10 -18.40 -6.98 -8.46
C ASP A 10 -17.27 -6.66 -9.47
N GLY A 11 -16.32 -5.81 -9.08
CA GLY A 11 -15.20 -5.34 -9.90
C GLY A 11 -15.52 -4.13 -10.79
N THR A 12 -16.69 -3.51 -10.64
CA THR A 12 -17.05 -2.29 -11.37
C THR A 12 -16.27 -1.09 -10.81
N VAL A 13 -15.62 -0.33 -11.69
CA VAL A 13 -14.88 0.88 -11.32
C VAL A 13 -15.67 2.13 -11.71
N THR A 14 -16.07 2.92 -10.73
CA THR A 14 -16.79 4.18 -10.92
C THR A 14 -15.84 5.36 -10.69
N ILE A 15 -15.73 6.25 -11.69
CA ILE A 15 -14.81 7.39 -11.66
C ILE A 15 -15.59 8.69 -11.83
N GLN A 16 -15.45 9.62 -10.87
CA GLN A 16 -16.03 10.95 -11.01
C GLN A 16 -15.06 11.90 -11.71
N VAL A 17 -15.26 12.09 -13.01
CA VAL A 17 -14.38 12.94 -13.83
C VAL A 17 -14.68 14.44 -13.60
N PRO A 18 -13.67 15.29 -13.29
CA PRO A 18 -13.87 16.72 -13.11
C PRO A 18 -14.49 17.40 -14.34
N LYS A 19 -15.36 18.40 -14.11
CA LYS A 19 -16.15 19.08 -15.16
C LYS A 19 -15.31 19.54 -16.37
N ARG A 20 -14.06 19.95 -16.16
CA ARG A 20 -13.13 20.42 -17.22
C ARG A 20 -12.74 19.37 -18.27
N TYR A 21 -13.01 18.09 -18.01
CA TYR A 21 -12.74 16.98 -18.95
C TYR A 21 -14.01 16.41 -19.60
N ARG A 22 -15.20 16.93 -19.28
CA ARG A 22 -16.43 16.52 -19.96
C ARG A 22 -16.31 16.80 -21.46
N GLY A 23 -16.70 15.83 -22.29
CA GLY A 23 -16.60 15.92 -23.76
C GLY A 23 -15.19 15.70 -24.32
N LYS A 24 -14.19 15.40 -23.47
CA LYS A 24 -12.83 15.06 -23.92
C LYS A 24 -12.59 13.56 -23.81
N ARG A 25 -11.77 13.00 -24.71
CA ARG A 25 -11.34 11.60 -24.63
C ARG A 25 -10.32 11.47 -23.50
N VAL A 26 -10.65 10.66 -22.50
CA VAL A 26 -9.77 10.30 -21.38
C VAL A 26 -9.42 8.82 -21.51
N ARG A 27 -8.14 8.47 -21.36
CA ARG A 27 -7.68 7.08 -21.30
C ARG A 27 -7.45 6.73 -19.83
N VAL A 28 -8.11 5.67 -19.37
CA VAL A 28 -7.90 5.09 -18.04
C VAL A 28 -7.04 3.85 -18.22
N SER A 29 -5.94 3.77 -17.48
CA SER A 29 -5.08 2.59 -17.42
C SER A 29 -5.11 2.08 -15.99
N ILE A 30 -5.62 0.86 -15.79
CA ILE A 30 -5.58 0.17 -14.51
C ILE A 30 -4.29 -0.64 -14.52
N GLN A 31 -3.42 -0.38 -13.55
CA GLN A 31 -2.24 -1.21 -13.28
C GLN A 31 -2.53 -1.95 -11.99
N GLU A 32 -2.21 -3.25 -11.97
CA GLU A 32 -2.13 -3.98 -10.71
C GLU A 32 -1.14 -3.23 -9.82
N ALA A 33 -1.58 -2.88 -8.61
CA ALA A 33 -0.65 -2.41 -7.60
C ALA A 33 0.28 -3.59 -7.34
N ASP A 34 1.49 -3.49 -7.86
CA ASP A 34 2.49 -4.54 -7.81
C ASP A 34 2.68 -4.95 -6.35
N ASP A 35 2.09 -6.07 -5.93
CA ASP A 35 2.32 -6.66 -4.60
C ASP A 35 3.82 -6.89 -4.38
N GLN A 36 4.60 -6.97 -5.46
CA GLN A 36 6.06 -6.99 -5.44
C GLN A 36 6.70 -5.69 -4.92
N ALA A 37 6.13 -4.51 -5.20
CA ALA A 37 6.66 -3.24 -4.71
C ALA A 37 6.44 -3.11 -3.20
N ALA A 38 5.26 -3.51 -2.70
CA ALA A 38 4.99 -3.59 -1.28
C ALA A 38 5.89 -4.65 -0.61
N SER A 39 6.02 -5.84 -1.20
CA SER A 39 6.92 -6.91 -0.72
C SER A 39 8.38 -6.46 -0.62
N ALA A 40 8.88 -5.72 -1.62
CA ALA A 40 10.24 -5.18 -1.61
C ALA A 40 10.45 -4.12 -0.50
N GLN A 41 9.44 -3.31 -0.22
CA GLN A 41 9.47 -2.33 0.87
C GLN A 41 9.45 -3.00 2.24
N TRP A 42 8.61 -4.03 2.42
CA TRP A 42 8.58 -4.85 3.64
C TRP A 42 9.91 -5.57 3.88
N ARG A 43 10.53 -6.09 2.81
CA ARG A 43 11.83 -6.75 2.92
C ARG A 43 12.93 -5.78 3.39
N LYS A 44 12.95 -4.55 2.85
CA LYS A 44 13.90 -3.52 3.31
C LYS A 44 13.66 -3.10 4.77
N LEU A 45 12.40 -2.98 5.19
CA LEU A 45 12.07 -2.64 6.57
C LEU A 45 12.50 -3.76 7.53
N SER A 46 12.26 -5.02 7.15
CA SER A 46 12.71 -6.21 7.88
C SER A 46 14.22 -6.25 8.04
N GLU A 47 14.99 -6.02 6.95
CA GLU A 47 16.46 -6.00 6.97
C GLU A 47 17.01 -4.92 7.92
N VAL A 48 16.37 -3.74 7.98
CA VAL A 48 16.75 -2.66 8.90
C VAL A 48 16.46 -3.05 10.35
N LEU A 49 15.30 -3.65 10.63
CA LEU A 49 14.92 -4.08 11.97
C LEU A 49 15.80 -5.23 12.48
N ASP A 50 16.20 -6.17 11.61
CA ASP A 50 17.17 -7.22 11.93
C ASP A 50 18.54 -6.64 12.31
N GLY A 51 18.99 -5.59 11.61
CA GLY A 51 20.25 -4.91 11.95
C GLY A 51 20.19 -4.17 13.29
N LEU A 52 19.02 -3.66 13.67
CA LEU A 52 18.79 -2.99 14.94
C LEU A 52 18.67 -3.99 16.11
N ASP A 53 18.05 -5.15 15.91
CA ASP A 53 17.98 -6.21 16.92
C ASP A 53 19.36 -6.75 17.29
N GLN A 54 20.29 -6.83 16.33
CA GLN A 54 21.68 -7.24 16.57
C GLN A 54 22.46 -6.24 17.44
N LEU A 55 22.03 -4.98 17.51
CA LEU A 55 22.63 -3.95 18.35
C LEU A 55 22.13 -4.01 19.81
N GLY A 56 21.09 -4.78 20.10
CA GLY A 56 20.65 -5.11 21.47
C GLY A 56 20.12 -3.95 22.30
N THR A 57 19.82 -2.80 21.68
CA THR A 57 19.43 -1.55 22.37
C THR A 57 17.92 -1.31 22.43
N HIS A 58 17.09 -2.23 21.91
CA HIS A 58 15.66 -2.02 21.76
C HIS A 58 14.83 -2.90 22.72
N GLY A 59 13.77 -2.33 23.29
CA GLY A 59 12.86 -3.03 24.21
C GLY A 59 11.83 -3.94 23.54
N ARG A 60 11.81 -3.99 22.19
CA ARG A 60 10.93 -4.85 21.39
C ARG A 60 11.76 -5.50 20.30
N SER A 61 11.58 -6.80 20.10
CA SER A 61 12.25 -7.55 19.03
C SER A 61 11.57 -7.31 17.68
N HIS A 62 12.33 -7.36 16.59
CA HIS A 62 11.88 -7.32 15.20
C HIS A 62 10.56 -8.10 14.93
N PRO A 63 10.41 -9.39 15.31
CA PRO A 63 9.16 -10.12 15.07
C PRO A 63 7.94 -9.52 15.77
N GLN A 64 8.11 -8.87 16.93
CA GLN A 64 7.01 -8.20 17.63
C GLN A 64 6.55 -6.94 16.92
N ILE A 65 7.50 -6.18 16.34
CA ILE A 65 7.20 -4.95 15.60
C ILE A 65 6.44 -5.27 14.30
N ILE A 66 6.87 -6.30 13.57
CA ILE A 66 6.20 -6.71 12.33
C ILE A 66 4.79 -7.22 12.60
N ASP A 67 4.59 -8.02 13.65
CA ASP A 67 3.27 -8.55 14.00
C ASP A 67 2.28 -7.44 14.39
N GLU A 68 2.73 -6.43 15.15
CA GLU A 68 1.90 -5.28 15.56
C GLU A 68 1.47 -4.43 14.36
N ILE A 69 2.39 -4.16 13.41
CA ILE A 69 2.09 -3.41 12.19
C ILE A 69 1.15 -4.19 11.27
N ARG A 70 1.32 -5.51 11.18
CA ARG A 70 0.46 -6.37 10.35
C ARG A 70 -0.97 -6.39 10.89
N ARG A 71 -1.15 -6.54 12.21
CA ARG A 71 -2.46 -6.48 12.87
C ARG A 71 -3.14 -5.11 12.69
N PHE A 72 -2.39 -4.02 12.72
CA PHE A 72 -2.94 -2.68 12.47
C PHE A 72 -3.52 -2.56 11.04
N ARG A 73 -2.83 -3.13 10.04
CA ARG A 73 -3.27 -3.10 8.64
C ARG A 73 -4.46 -4.05 8.37
N GLU A 74 -4.47 -5.23 8.99
CA GLU A 74 -5.50 -6.25 8.76
C GLU A 74 -6.78 -6.05 9.61
N GLY A 75 -6.73 -5.16 10.60
CA GLY A 75 -7.84 -4.84 11.49
C GLY A 75 -8.63 -3.57 11.14
N SER A 76 -8.38 -2.93 9.99
CA SER A 76 -9.12 -1.75 9.49
C SER A 76 -9.91 -2.08 8.22
#